data_AF-A0A0B8Q381-F1
#
_entry.id   AF-A0A0B8Q381-F1
#
_cell.length_a   1.000
_cell.length_b   1.000
_cell.length_c   1.000
_cell.angle_alpha   90.00
_cell.angle_beta   90.00
_cell.angle_gamma   90.00
#
_symmetry.space_group_name_H-M   'P 1'
#
loop_
_entity.id
_entity.type
_entity.pdbx_description
1 polymer ?
#
loop_
_entity_poly.entity_id
_entity_poly.type
_entity_poly.pdbx_seq_one_letter_code
_entity_poly.pdbx_strand_id
1 'polypeptide(L)'
;MTNGRRALRFGNQKINLQTLGQEPRNKAGVGSGDVCLISNWSMDEIVKHLTVQNIEINEGPVMRSGAVGPIQSVYFLDPDRNLIEVSVYSE
;
A
#
# COMPACT_ATOMS: atom_id res chain seq x y z
N MET A 1 -27.75 2.76 -8.19
CA MET A 1 -27.29 2.55 -6.79
C MET A 1 -26.17 1.54 -6.85
N THR A 2 -24.94 1.90 -6.50
CA THR A 2 -23.85 0.92 -6.41
C THR A 2 -24.19 -0.07 -5.29
N ASN A 3 -24.14 -1.37 -5.54
CA ASN A 3 -24.49 -2.46 -4.60
C ASN A 3 -23.56 -2.53 -3.36
N GLY A 4 -23.29 -1.42 -2.67
CA GLY A 4 -22.40 -1.36 -1.50
C GLY A 4 -20.91 -1.60 -1.77
N ARG A 5 -20.52 -2.06 -2.96
CA ARG A 5 -19.13 -2.33 -3.32
C ARG A 5 -18.33 -1.03 -3.46
N ARG A 6 -17.24 -0.93 -2.70
CA ARG A 6 -16.26 0.17 -2.74
C ARG A 6 -14.91 -0.35 -3.23
N ALA A 7 -14.12 0.51 -3.85
CA ALA A 7 -12.77 0.20 -4.28
C ALA A 7 -11.90 1.45 -4.27
N LEU A 8 -10.61 1.26 -4.04
CA LEU A 8 -9.57 2.28 -4.21
C LEU A 8 -8.91 2.07 -5.57
N ARG A 9 -8.86 3.12 -6.40
CA ARG A 9 -8.21 3.08 -7.72
C ARG A 9 -6.81 3.70 -7.63
N PHE A 10 -5.85 3.08 -8.29
CA PHE A 10 -4.50 3.61 -8.48
C PHE A 10 -3.98 3.16 -9.85
N GLY A 11 -3.49 4.10 -10.66
CA GLY A 11 -3.20 3.84 -12.07
C GLY A 11 -4.37 3.15 -12.79
N ASN A 12 -4.06 2.01 -13.43
CA ASN A 12 -5.03 1.13 -14.10
C ASN A 12 -5.42 -0.10 -13.26
N GLN A 13 -5.17 -0.07 -11.95
CA GLN A 13 -5.45 -1.14 -11.00
C GLN A 13 -6.40 -0.65 -9.90
N LYS A 14 -6.90 -1.59 -9.09
CA LYS A 14 -7.73 -1.27 -7.92
C LYS A 14 -7.59 -2.31 -6.81
N ILE A 15 -7.82 -1.86 -5.58
CA ILE A 15 -8.08 -2.72 -4.41
C ILE A 15 -9.57 -2.63 -4.12
N ASN A 16 -10.28 -3.76 -4.15
CA ASN A 16 -11.69 -3.79 -3.74
C ASN A 16 -11.75 -3.85 -2.21
N LEU A 17 -12.63 -3.05 -1.62
CA LEU A 17 -12.87 -3.00 -0.18
C LEU A 17 -14.12 -3.79 0.16
N GLN A 18 -14.02 -4.63 1.19
CA GLN A 18 -15.12 -5.40 1.75
C GLN A 18 -15.05 -5.24 3.26
N THR A 19 -16.17 -4.93 3.90
CA THR A 19 -16.27 -5.01 5.37
C THR A 19 -16.52 -6.45 5.76
N LEU A 20 -16.08 -6.86 6.96
CA LEU A 20 -16.35 -8.19 7.49
C LEU A 20 -17.83 -8.59 7.32
N GLY A 21 -18.06 -9.81 6.83
CA GLY A 21 -19.35 -10.36 6.43
C GLY A 21 -19.76 -10.10 4.98
N GLN A 22 -19.02 -9.28 4.20
CA GLN A 22 -19.28 -9.00 2.78
C GLN A 22 -18.37 -9.75 1.81
N GLU A 23 -17.66 -10.76 2.30
CA GLU A 23 -16.65 -11.56 1.61
C GLU A 23 -17.13 -12.98 1.23
N PRO A 24 -18.21 -13.17 0.45
CA PRO A 24 -18.72 -14.51 0.13
C PRO A 24 -17.77 -15.30 -0.81
N ARG A 25 -16.71 -14.67 -1.33
CA ARG A 25 -15.78 -15.24 -2.32
C ARG A 25 -14.40 -15.58 -1.75
N ASN A 26 -14.14 -15.25 -0.50
CA ASN A 26 -12.83 -15.39 0.14
C ASN A 26 -12.97 -15.50 1.65
N LYS A 27 -11.95 -16.08 2.31
CA LYS A 27 -11.82 -16.03 3.77
C LYS A 27 -10.91 -14.84 4.11
N ALA A 28 -11.46 -13.63 4.10
CA ALA A 28 -10.68 -12.42 4.34
C ALA A 28 -10.31 -12.28 5.82
N GLY A 29 -9.07 -11.88 6.10
CA GLY A 29 -8.62 -11.43 7.41
C GLY A 29 -8.47 -9.90 7.41
N VAL A 30 -8.83 -9.25 8.51
CA VAL A 30 -8.50 -7.82 8.72
C VAL A 30 -7.03 -7.72 9.06
N GLY A 31 -6.31 -6.79 8.43
CA GLY A 31 -4.88 -6.57 8.68
C GLY A 31 -3.95 -7.65 8.16
N SER A 32 -4.45 -8.55 7.30
CA SER A 32 -3.65 -9.63 6.72
C SER A 32 -3.04 -9.28 5.35
N GLY A 33 -3.21 -8.04 4.89
CA GLY A 33 -2.65 -7.56 3.65
C GLY A 33 -1.17 -7.20 3.80
N ASP A 34 -0.38 -7.56 2.80
CA ASP A 34 1.00 -7.14 2.61
C ASP A 34 1.16 -6.82 1.12
N VAL A 35 1.33 -5.53 0.80
CA VAL A 35 1.34 -5.04 -0.59
C VAL A 35 2.47 -4.06 -0.82
N CYS A 36 3.19 -4.25 -1.93
CA CYS A 36 4.16 -3.31 -2.47
C CYS A 36 3.55 -2.52 -3.63
N LEU A 37 3.57 -1.20 -3.51
CA LEU A 37 3.04 -0.25 -4.49
C LEU A 37 4.18 0.62 -5.04
N ILE A 38 4.39 0.55 -6.36
CA ILE A 38 5.41 1.35 -7.04
C ILE A 38 4.88 2.76 -7.29
N SER A 39 5.65 3.75 -6.88
CA SER A 39 5.37 5.17 -7.08
C SER A 39 6.30 5.78 -8.12
N ASN A 40 5.81 6.80 -8.82
CA ASN A 40 6.62 7.65 -9.70
C ASN A 40 7.19 8.87 -8.96
N TRP A 41 6.89 9.03 -7.67
CA TRP A 41 7.53 10.05 -6.84
C TRP A 41 8.92 9.58 -6.42
N SER A 42 9.81 10.53 -6.15
CA SER A 42 11.06 10.24 -5.47
C SER A 42 10.81 9.74 -4.04
N MET A 43 11.78 9.00 -3.49
CA MET A 43 11.69 8.52 -2.10
C MET A 43 11.55 9.68 -1.10
N ASP A 44 12.25 10.80 -1.35
CA ASP A 44 12.17 11.99 -0.50
C ASP A 44 10.77 12.62 -0.50
N GLU A 45 10.11 12.68 -1.66
CA GLU A 45 8.72 13.16 -1.76
C GLU A 45 7.76 12.27 -0.99
N ILE A 46 7.95 10.94 -1.06
CA ILE A 46 7.13 9.96 -0.34
C ILE A 46 7.29 10.15 1.17
N VAL A 47 8.53 10.12 1.69
CA VAL A 47 8.82 10.30 3.12
C VAL A 47 8.28 11.61 3.65
N LYS A 48 8.48 12.71 2.90
CA LYS A 48 7.96 14.02 3.26
C LYS A 48 6.44 14.03 3.32
N HIS A 49 5.77 13.45 2.33
CA HIS A 49 4.31 13.39 2.30
C HIS A 49 3.75 12.59 3.49
N LEU A 50 4.30 11.40 3.76
CA LEU A 50 3.88 10.57 4.90
C LEU A 50 4.06 11.32 6.23
N THR A 51 5.18 12.02 6.40
CA THR A 51 5.43 12.86 7.58
C THR A 51 4.38 13.96 7.73
N VAL A 52 4.05 14.68 6.66
CA VAL A 52 3.01 15.74 6.68
C VAL A 52 1.63 15.18 7.00
N GLN A 53 1.34 13.93 6.60
CA GLN A 53 0.10 13.24 6.93
C GLN A 53 0.12 12.59 8.33
N ASN A 54 1.19 12.78 9.12
CA ASN A 54 1.40 12.14 10.42
C ASN A 54 1.31 10.60 10.37
N ILE A 55 1.83 10.00 9.30
CA ILE A 55 1.96 8.55 9.18
C ILE A 55 3.32 8.13 9.75
N GLU A 56 3.29 7.20 10.70
CA GLU A 56 4.50 6.59 11.25
C GLU A 56 5.11 5.63 10.23
N ILE A 57 6.37 5.88 9.85
CA ILE A 57 7.14 4.96 9.02
C ILE A 57 7.74 3.89 9.94
N ASN A 58 7.31 2.65 9.76
CA ASN A 58 7.78 1.50 10.54
C ASN A 58 9.21 1.09 10.15
N GLU A 59 9.55 1.19 8.87
CA GLU A 59 10.88 0.89 8.35
C GLU A 59 11.13 1.69 7.06
N GLY A 60 12.37 2.13 6.85
CA GLY A 60 12.82 2.76 5.61
C GLY A 60 13.28 4.21 5.75
N PRO A 61 13.88 4.78 4.69
CA PRO A 61 14.13 4.15 3.38
C PRO A 61 15.16 3.03 3.43
N VAL A 62 14.87 1.89 2.80
CA VAL A 62 15.77 0.70 2.74
C VAL A 62 15.75 0.07 1.35
N MET A 63 16.83 -0.61 0.98
CA MET A 63 16.89 -1.36 -0.28
C MET A 63 16.18 -2.71 -0.16
N ARG A 64 15.46 -3.09 -1.22
CA ARG A 64 14.67 -4.33 -1.34
C ARG A 64 14.75 -4.90 -2.75
N SER A 65 14.30 -6.14 -2.88
CA SER A 65 14.14 -6.82 -4.18
C SER A 65 12.73 -6.59 -4.70
N GLY A 66 12.60 -5.79 -5.75
CA GLY A 66 11.36 -5.65 -6.50
C GLY A 66 11.21 -6.73 -7.57
N ALA A 67 10.03 -6.76 -8.21
CA ALA A 67 9.71 -7.78 -9.21
C ALA A 67 10.65 -7.78 -10.43
N VAL A 68 11.15 -6.61 -10.85
CA VAL A 68 12.04 -6.46 -12.03
C VAL A 68 13.43 -5.93 -11.70
N GLY A 69 13.80 -5.85 -10.42
CA GLY A 69 15.10 -5.31 -9.99
C GLY A 69 15.07 -4.69 -8.60
N PRO A 70 16.19 -4.14 -8.13
CA PRO A 70 16.28 -3.46 -6.84
C PRO A 70 15.34 -2.26 -6.76
N ILE A 71 14.73 -2.06 -5.60
CA ILE A 71 13.87 -0.91 -5.27
C ILE A 71 14.30 -0.31 -3.93
N GLN A 72 14.05 0.99 -3.75
CA GLN A 72 14.10 1.63 -2.44
C GLN A 72 12.67 1.69 -1.89
N SER A 73 12.49 1.33 -0.61
CA SER A 73 11.17 1.15 -0.01
C SER A 73 11.04 1.82 1.36
N VAL A 74 9.82 2.26 1.67
CA VAL A 74 9.35 2.60 3.02
C VAL A 74 8.12 1.77 3.37
N TYR A 75 7.97 1.45 4.64
CA TYR A 75 6.91 0.61 5.17
C TYR A 75 6.11 1.37 6.23
N PHE A 76 4.79 1.24 6.19
CA PHE A 76 3.89 1.72 7.22
C PHE A 76 2.64 0.84 7.33
N LEU A 77 1.86 1.01 8.39
CA LEU A 77 0.59 0.32 8.59
C LEU A 77 -0.60 1.19 8.17
N ASP A 78 -1.57 0.59 7.49
CA ASP A 78 -2.88 1.22 7.25
C ASP A 78 -3.79 1.11 8.51
N PRO A 79 -5.01 1.70 8.50
CA PRO A 79 -5.91 1.66 9.66
C PRO A 79 -6.27 0.26 10.18
N ASP A 80 -6.31 -0.73 9.29
CA ASP A 80 -6.60 -2.13 9.64
C ASP A 80 -5.33 -2.93 9.93
N ARG A 81 -4.16 -2.28 9.92
CA ARG A 81 -2.82 -2.84 10.13
C ARG A 81 -2.32 -3.75 9.00
N ASN A 82 -2.80 -3.55 7.77
CA ASN A 82 -2.13 -4.12 6.60
C ASN A 82 -0.74 -3.48 6.46
N LEU A 83 0.26 -4.27 6.07
CA LEU A 83 1.59 -3.76 5.76
C LEU A 83 1.57 -3.14 4.37
N ILE A 84 1.83 -1.83 4.32
CA ILE A 84 1.93 -1.08 3.07
C ILE A 84 3.39 -0.77 2.84
N GLU A 85 3.92 -1.29 1.73
CA GLU A 85 5.21 -0.93 1.19
C GLU A 85 5.01 0.05 0.02
N VAL A 86 5.63 1.23 0.10
CA VAL A 86 5.71 2.14 -1.04
C VAL A 86 7.15 2.20 -1.51
N SER A 87 7.34 1.95 -2.80
CA SER A 87 8.67 1.75 -3.38
C SER A 87 8.90 2.54 -4.65
N VAL A 88 10.18 2.76 -4.94
CA VAL A 88 10.65 3.46 -6.13
C VAL A 88 11.76 2.62 -6.78
N TYR A 89 11.68 2.45 -8.09
CA TYR A 89 12.81 1.93 -8.88
C TYR A 89 13.81 3.07 -9.11
N SER A 90 15.09 2.81 -8.86
CA SER A 90 16.15 3.68 -9.38
C SER A 90 16.10 3.58 -10.91
N GLU A 91 15.91 4.71 -11.60
CA GLU A 91 16.06 4.76 -13.06
C GLU A 91 17.44 4.23 -13.51
#